data_AF-A0A2N6BZP4-F1
#
_entry.id   AF-A0A2N6BZP4-F1
#
_cell.length_a   1.000
_cell.length_b   1.000
_cell.length_c   1.000
_cell.angle_alpha   90.00
_cell.angle_beta   90.00
_cell.angle_gamma   90.00
#
_symmetry.space_group_name_H-M   'P 1'
#
loop_
_entity.id
_entity.type
_entity.pdbx_description
1 polymer ?
#
loop_
_entity_poly.entity_id
_entity_poly.type
_entity_poly.pdbx_seq_one_letter_code
_entity_poly.pdbx_strand_id
1 'polypeptide(L)'
;MKKIWFVLLSVFMLCSVSPAAGQSGQDDIYESGRQFEQWAISLAEFVKDVRFNEEDVQSLLSLWDDFTAVGEEEAEEDEGEYIDFNSILNDATYRSWAKSKGIDGEMWLKKTMRIMAMLMRTSIEANSSGEQFDIKAQLAELEEMRAQMDEEAYQQMKQAMEAGAAAMQGLDNSYKHLPVPTDSEKMLLAKYNDQLMNLE
;
A
#
# COMPACT_ATOMS: atom_id res chain seq x y z
N MET A 1 20.40 9.64 2.53
CA MET A 1 19.47 8.59 2.09
C MET A 1 18.28 8.63 3.03
N LYS A 2 17.31 9.49 2.76
CA LYS A 2 16.34 9.99 3.75
C LYS A 2 14.87 9.79 3.35
N LYS A 3 14.58 8.97 2.33
CA LYS A 3 13.30 9.05 1.58
C LYS A 3 12.39 7.80 1.64
N ILE A 4 12.71 6.80 2.47
CA ILE A 4 12.24 5.43 2.21
C ILE A 4 11.00 5.01 3.04
N TRP A 5 10.69 5.70 4.14
CA TRP A 5 9.88 5.11 5.21
C TRP A 5 8.40 5.54 5.26
N PHE A 6 8.06 6.69 4.68
CA PHE A 6 6.68 7.20 4.72
C PHE A 6 5.70 6.38 3.87
N VAL A 7 6.15 5.70 2.82
CA VAL A 7 5.27 5.06 1.82
C VAL A 7 4.39 3.93 2.41
N LEU A 8 4.89 3.15 3.38
CA LEU A 8 4.08 2.08 4.00
C LEU A 8 2.94 2.62 4.87
N LEU A 9 3.12 3.79 5.50
CA LEU A 9 2.07 4.47 6.25
C LEU A 9 1.14 5.29 5.34
N SER A 10 1.68 5.93 4.29
CA SER A 10 0.90 6.74 3.34
C SER A 10 -0.05 5.91 2.48
N VAL A 11 0.30 4.66 2.18
CA VAL A 11 -0.60 3.74 1.46
C VAL A 11 -1.86 3.41 2.27
N PHE A 12 -1.79 3.43 3.60
CA PHE A 12 -2.97 3.34 4.48
C PHE A 12 -3.83 4.63 4.46
N MET A 13 -3.25 5.80 4.16
CA MET A 13 -3.97 7.08 4.07
C MET A 13 -4.54 7.43 2.68
N LEU A 14 -4.29 6.62 1.64
CA LEU A 14 -4.86 6.85 0.30
C LEU A 14 -6.39 6.64 0.23
N CYS A 15 -7.03 6.21 1.32
CA CYS A 15 -8.50 6.11 1.42
C CYS A 15 -9.19 7.44 1.80
N SER A 16 -8.45 8.53 2.02
CA SER A 16 -9.02 9.85 2.38
C SER A 16 -8.74 10.91 1.33
N VAL A 17 -9.05 10.62 0.06
CA VAL A 17 -9.08 11.67 -0.98
C VAL A 17 -10.28 12.58 -0.70
N SER A 18 -10.00 13.76 -0.14
CA SER A 18 -11.02 14.81 0.01
C SER A 18 -11.49 15.30 -1.37
N PRO A 19 -12.77 15.66 -1.57
CA PRO A 19 -13.35 15.95 -2.89
C PRO A 19 -12.89 17.28 -3.53
N ALA A 20 -11.80 17.89 -3.08
CA ALA A 20 -11.39 19.24 -3.46
C ALA A 20 -10.14 19.23 -4.36
N ALA A 21 -10.23 18.59 -5.53
CA ALA A 21 -9.23 18.78 -6.58
C ALA A 21 -9.92 18.74 -7.95
N GLY A 22 -9.90 19.86 -8.66
CA GLY A 22 -10.33 19.95 -10.06
C GLY A 22 -9.43 19.14 -11.00
N GLN A 23 -9.63 19.29 -12.31
CA GLN A 23 -9.03 18.58 -13.46
C GLN A 23 -7.59 18.01 -13.34
N SER A 24 -6.73 18.47 -12.43
CA SER A 24 -5.44 17.83 -12.11
C SER A 24 -5.58 16.46 -11.42
N GLY A 25 -6.66 16.23 -10.67
CA GLY A 25 -6.80 15.02 -9.84
C GLY A 25 -6.95 13.71 -10.63
N GLN A 26 -7.34 13.76 -11.92
CA GLN A 26 -7.56 12.54 -12.71
C GLN A 26 -6.24 11.95 -13.22
N ASP A 27 -5.33 12.79 -13.74
CA ASP A 27 -3.99 12.35 -14.14
C ASP A 27 -3.20 11.84 -12.93
N ASP A 28 -3.33 12.52 -11.77
CA ASP A 28 -2.72 12.12 -10.51
C ASP A 28 -3.21 10.73 -10.03
N ILE A 29 -4.51 10.44 -10.17
CA ILE A 29 -5.08 9.12 -9.84
C ILE A 29 -4.54 8.02 -10.76
N TYR A 30 -4.43 8.27 -12.07
CA TYR A 30 -3.89 7.30 -13.02
C TYR A 30 -2.38 7.10 -12.83
N GLU A 31 -1.66 8.15 -12.47
CA GLU A 31 -0.23 8.07 -12.14
C GLU A 31 -0.04 7.27 -10.84
N SER A 32 -0.75 7.60 -9.77
CA SER A 32 -0.73 6.87 -8.50
C SER A 32 -1.05 5.37 -8.67
N GLY A 33 -2.07 5.03 -9.47
CA GLY A 33 -2.44 3.64 -9.74
C GLY A 33 -1.35 2.84 -10.46
N ARG A 34 -0.74 3.41 -11.51
CA ARG A 34 0.38 2.78 -12.24
C ARG A 34 1.62 2.64 -11.39
N GLN A 35 1.91 3.66 -10.60
CA GLN A 35 3.04 3.66 -9.71
C GLN A 35 2.87 2.61 -8.59
N PHE A 36 1.68 2.49 -8.00
CA PHE A 36 1.35 1.42 -7.05
C PHE A 36 1.48 0.03 -7.68
N GLU A 37 1.07 -0.13 -8.95
CA GLU A 37 1.26 -1.38 -9.69
C GLU A 37 2.75 -1.75 -9.80
N GLN A 38 3.60 -0.80 -10.21
CA GLN A 38 5.04 -1.01 -10.34
C GLN A 38 5.71 -1.34 -9.00
N TRP A 39 5.27 -0.70 -7.92
CA TRP A 39 5.71 -1.03 -6.58
C TRP A 39 5.30 -2.44 -6.18
N ALA A 40 4.05 -2.84 -6.42
CA ALA A 40 3.56 -4.18 -6.10
C ALA A 40 4.34 -5.26 -6.87
N ILE A 41 4.67 -5.02 -8.14
CA ILE A 41 5.51 -5.90 -8.95
C ILE A 41 6.94 -5.99 -8.38
N SER A 42 7.55 -4.84 -8.08
CA SER A 42 8.92 -4.78 -7.55
C SER A 42 9.04 -5.46 -6.20
N LEU A 43 8.05 -5.25 -5.32
CA LEU A 43 7.91 -5.91 -4.04
C LEU A 43 7.75 -7.42 -4.19
N ALA A 44 6.86 -7.87 -5.08
CA ALA A 44 6.65 -9.29 -5.33
C ALA A 44 7.92 -9.98 -5.82
N GLU A 45 8.67 -9.33 -6.72
CA GLU A 45 9.96 -9.82 -7.20
C GLU A 45 11.01 -9.85 -6.08
N PHE A 46 11.06 -8.82 -5.23
CA PHE A 46 11.99 -8.74 -4.09
C PHE A 46 11.78 -9.86 -3.07
N VAL A 47 10.53 -10.29 -2.85
CA VAL A 47 10.16 -11.28 -1.81
C VAL A 47 9.80 -12.66 -2.34
N LYS A 48 9.99 -12.92 -3.64
CA LYS A 48 9.50 -14.14 -4.30
C LYS A 48 10.06 -15.45 -3.73
N ASP A 49 11.31 -15.41 -3.27
CA ASP A 49 12.12 -16.54 -2.85
C ASP A 49 12.08 -16.80 -1.34
N VAL A 50 11.38 -15.95 -0.57
CA VAL A 50 11.27 -16.10 0.88
C VAL A 50 9.88 -16.58 1.32
N ARG A 51 9.88 -17.23 2.47
CA ARG A 51 8.71 -17.56 3.29
C ARG A 51 9.00 -17.15 4.72
N PHE A 52 7.95 -16.90 5.48
CA PHE A 52 8.09 -16.57 6.90
C PHE A 52 7.44 -17.63 7.79
N ASN A 53 7.96 -17.76 8.99
CA ASN A 53 7.44 -18.59 10.06
C ASN A 53 7.06 -17.72 11.28
N GLU A 54 6.74 -18.36 12.40
CA GLU A 54 6.35 -17.65 13.63
C GLU A 54 7.49 -16.81 14.22
N GLU A 55 8.74 -17.29 14.18
CA GLU A 55 9.90 -16.55 14.68
C GLU A 55 10.12 -15.26 13.87
N ASP A 56 9.87 -15.30 12.56
CA ASP A 56 9.99 -14.14 11.68
C ASP A 56 8.93 -13.07 12.01
N VAL A 57 7.69 -13.48 12.31
CA VAL A 57 6.62 -12.56 12.73
C VAL A 57 6.96 -11.93 14.09
N GLN A 58 7.44 -12.73 15.04
CA GLN A 58 7.86 -12.23 16.35
C GLN A 58 9.08 -11.30 16.24
N SER A 59 10.02 -11.63 15.34
CA SER A 59 11.18 -10.78 15.05
C SER A 59 10.76 -9.44 14.48
N LEU A 60 9.78 -9.41 13.55
CA LEU A 60 9.18 -8.16 13.06
C LEU A 60 8.60 -7.35 14.22
N LEU A 61 7.68 -7.92 14.99
CA LEU A 61 7.02 -7.24 16.11
C LEU A 61 8.02 -6.69 17.15
N SER A 62 9.11 -7.41 17.41
CA SER A 62 10.12 -7.01 18.40
C SER A 62 11.10 -5.95 17.90
N LEU A 63 11.31 -5.85 16.59
CA LEU A 63 12.35 -5.00 16.00
C LEU A 63 11.76 -3.81 15.24
N TRP A 64 10.43 -3.71 15.14
CA TRP A 64 9.75 -2.69 14.36
C TRP A 64 10.14 -1.27 14.78
N ASP A 65 9.95 -0.91 16.05
CA ASP A 65 10.25 0.44 16.55
C ASP A 65 11.73 0.82 16.37
N ASP A 66 12.62 -0.16 16.60
CA ASP A 66 14.05 0.04 16.42
C ASP A 66 14.43 0.23 14.94
N PHE A 67 13.68 -0.41 14.04
CA PHE A 67 13.88 -0.32 12.60
C PHE A 67 13.32 0.99 12.04
N THR A 68 12.13 1.42 12.47
CA THR A 68 11.53 2.68 12.06
C THR A 68 12.37 3.87 12.51
N ALA A 69 12.94 3.82 13.72
CA ALA A 69 13.85 4.84 14.24
C ALA A 69 15.15 5.00 13.41
N VAL A 70 15.60 3.98 12.69
CA VAL A 70 16.74 4.10 11.75
C VAL A 70 16.39 5.00 10.56
N GLY A 71 15.10 5.16 10.28
CA GLY A 71 14.57 5.91 9.15
C GLY A 71 14.17 7.37 9.42
N GLU A 72 14.11 7.81 10.68
CA GLU A 72 13.47 9.07 11.10
C GLU A 72 14.32 10.35 10.97
N GLU A 73 15.57 10.29 10.44
CA GLU A 73 16.38 11.52 10.27
C GLU A 73 15.87 12.42 9.11
N GLU A 74 14.91 13.30 9.43
CA GLU A 74 14.38 14.44 8.66
C GLU A 74 14.36 14.21 7.14
N ALA A 75 13.32 13.53 6.67
CA ALA A 75 12.94 13.49 5.27
C ALA A 75 12.31 14.84 4.89
N GLU A 76 12.97 15.61 4.01
CA GLU A 76 12.27 16.67 3.29
C GLU A 76 11.16 16.02 2.45
N GLU A 77 9.96 16.59 2.52
CA GLU A 77 8.71 16.17 1.87
C GLU A 77 8.90 16.09 0.34
N ASP A 78 9.41 14.96 -0.17
CA ASP A 78 9.49 14.69 -1.60
C ASP A 78 8.53 13.52 -1.89
N GLU A 79 7.27 13.89 -2.06
CA GLU A 79 6.14 13.02 -2.39
C GLU A 79 6.31 12.43 -3.79
N GLY A 80 7.00 11.29 -3.95
CA GLY A 80 7.04 10.65 -5.27
C GLY A 80 7.90 9.40 -5.48
N GLU A 81 8.83 9.05 -4.59
CA GLU A 81 9.71 7.89 -4.80
C GLU A 81 9.34 6.70 -3.90
N TYR A 82 8.97 5.59 -4.53
CA TYR A 82 8.67 4.32 -3.87
C TYR A 82 9.93 3.68 -3.26
N ILE A 83 9.71 2.70 -2.38
CA ILE A 83 10.77 1.98 -1.66
C ILE A 83 11.78 1.36 -2.63
N ASP A 84 13.01 1.86 -2.64
CA ASP A 84 14.16 1.20 -3.26
C ASP A 84 14.83 0.26 -2.25
N PHE A 85 14.50 -1.03 -2.33
CA PHE A 85 15.06 -2.05 -1.46
C PHE A 85 16.59 -2.15 -1.55
N ASN A 86 17.18 -1.92 -2.74
CA ASN A 86 18.62 -1.97 -2.90
C ASN A 86 19.30 -0.81 -2.17
N SER A 87 18.68 0.37 -2.19
CA SER A 87 19.17 1.51 -1.41
C SER A 87 19.14 1.23 0.11
N ILE A 88 18.07 0.60 0.64
CA ILE A 88 18.02 0.18 2.06
C ILE A 88 19.18 -0.77 2.38
N LEU A 89 19.34 -1.83 1.59
CA LEU A 89 20.36 -2.86 1.84
C LEU A 89 21.79 -2.30 1.73
N ASN A 90 21.97 -1.23 0.94
CA ASN A 90 23.24 -0.54 0.80
C ASN A 90 23.47 0.61 1.80
N ASP A 91 22.47 0.94 2.61
CA ASP A 91 22.57 2.00 3.61
C ASP A 91 23.47 1.58 4.79
N ALA A 92 24.36 2.48 5.20
CA ALA A 92 25.33 2.17 6.25
C ALA A 92 24.67 2.10 7.63
N THR A 93 23.67 2.92 7.89
CA THR A 93 22.92 2.95 9.15
C THR A 93 22.10 1.68 9.28
N TYR A 94 21.35 1.30 8.24
CA TYR A 94 20.60 0.04 8.19
C TYR A 94 21.49 -1.19 8.43
N ARG A 95 22.63 -1.29 7.72
CA ARG A 95 23.55 -2.42 7.91
C ARG A 95 24.15 -2.45 9.31
N SER A 96 24.47 -1.28 9.88
CA SER A 96 24.98 -1.18 11.24
C SER A 96 23.95 -1.64 12.26
N TRP A 97 22.70 -1.21 12.09
CA TRP A 97 21.56 -1.65 12.88
C TRP A 97 21.36 -3.17 12.79
N ALA A 98 21.27 -3.74 11.58
CA ALA A 98 21.08 -5.19 11.40
C ALA A 98 22.21 -5.99 12.07
N LYS A 99 23.45 -5.52 11.94
CA LYS A 99 24.61 -6.11 12.63
C LYS A 99 24.49 -6.01 14.15
N SER A 100 24.03 -4.87 14.69
CA SER A 100 23.84 -4.69 16.13
C SER A 100 22.77 -5.61 16.72
N LYS A 101 21.76 -5.99 15.92
CA LYS A 101 20.70 -6.94 16.29
C LYS A 101 21.09 -8.39 16.04
N GLY A 102 22.24 -8.64 15.41
CA GLY A 102 22.71 -9.99 15.09
C GLY A 102 21.85 -10.70 14.04
N ILE A 103 21.18 -9.96 13.16
CA ILE A 103 20.28 -10.49 12.12
C ILE A 103 20.93 -10.43 10.74
N ASP A 104 20.47 -11.29 9.85
CA ASP A 104 20.69 -11.14 8.41
C ASP A 104 19.71 -10.06 7.89
N GLY A 105 20.24 -8.87 7.60
CA GLY A 105 19.42 -7.73 7.18
C GLY A 105 18.63 -8.01 5.91
N GLU A 106 19.23 -8.61 4.89
CA GLU A 106 18.53 -8.89 3.63
C GLU A 106 17.36 -9.83 3.86
N MET A 107 17.61 -10.95 4.56
CA MET A 107 16.57 -11.92 4.84
C MET A 107 15.47 -11.36 5.74
N TRP A 108 15.83 -10.57 6.75
CA TRP A 108 14.86 -9.92 7.63
C TRP A 108 13.99 -8.94 6.84
N LEU A 109 14.59 -8.07 6.02
CA LEU A 109 13.83 -7.10 5.22
C LEU A 109 12.89 -7.78 4.24
N LYS A 110 13.36 -8.80 3.50
CA LYS A 110 12.52 -9.57 2.56
C LYS A 110 11.31 -10.19 3.27
N LYS A 111 11.51 -10.80 4.43
CA LYS A 111 10.42 -11.44 5.19
C LYS A 111 9.45 -10.41 5.78
N THR A 112 9.96 -9.32 6.35
CA THR A 112 9.14 -8.20 6.84
C THR A 112 8.27 -7.63 5.72
N MET A 113 8.86 -7.34 4.56
CA MET A 113 8.12 -6.83 3.39
C MET A 113 7.09 -7.83 2.88
N ARG A 114 7.38 -9.14 2.91
CA ARG A 114 6.39 -10.18 2.57
C ARG A 114 5.21 -10.20 3.53
N ILE A 115 5.45 -10.09 4.85
CA ILE A 115 4.40 -10.04 5.86
C ILE A 115 3.49 -8.82 5.61
N MET A 116 4.08 -7.64 5.45
CA MET A 116 3.34 -6.40 5.17
C MET A 116 2.53 -6.47 3.88
N ALA A 117 3.13 -7.00 2.79
CA ALA A 117 2.45 -7.17 1.51
C ALA A 117 1.20 -8.05 1.62
N MET A 118 1.29 -9.12 2.42
CA MET A 118 0.18 -10.06 2.60
C MET A 118 -0.91 -9.52 3.52
N LEU A 119 -0.55 -8.73 4.53
CA LEU A 119 -1.52 -7.99 5.33
C LEU A 119 -2.31 -7.02 4.45
N MET A 120 -1.60 -6.23 3.62
CA MET A 120 -2.22 -5.33 2.66
C MET A 120 -3.17 -6.07 1.72
N ARG A 121 -2.70 -7.16 1.10
CA ARG A 121 -3.52 -8.00 0.22
C ARG A 121 -4.78 -8.51 0.93
N THR A 122 -4.63 -9.05 2.14
CA THR A 122 -5.74 -9.62 2.91
C THR A 122 -6.76 -8.53 3.30
N SER A 123 -6.27 -7.33 3.67
CA SER A 123 -7.12 -6.17 3.96
C SER A 123 -7.92 -5.72 2.73
N ILE A 124 -7.27 -5.64 1.56
CA ILE A 124 -7.96 -5.30 0.30
C ILE A 124 -8.99 -6.38 -0.06
N GLU A 125 -8.63 -7.65 0.03
CA GLU A 125 -9.55 -8.77 -0.25
C GLU A 125 -10.76 -8.75 0.70
N ALA A 126 -10.55 -8.47 2.00
CA ALA A 126 -11.63 -8.34 2.98
C ALA A 126 -12.54 -7.13 2.71
N ASN A 127 -11.99 -6.00 2.28
CA ASN A 127 -12.76 -4.80 1.94
C ASN A 127 -13.41 -4.87 0.55
N SER A 128 -12.96 -5.78 -0.31
CA SER A 128 -13.53 -6.00 -1.65
C SER A 128 -14.86 -6.78 -1.63
N SER A 129 -15.33 -7.23 -0.46
CA SER A 129 -16.52 -8.06 -0.34
C SER A 129 -17.82 -7.26 -0.47
N GLY A 130 -18.47 -7.37 -1.64
CA GLY A 130 -19.92 -7.54 -1.72
C GLY A 130 -20.69 -6.56 -2.61
N GLU A 131 -20.48 -5.26 -2.45
CA GLU A 131 -21.11 -4.25 -3.30
C GLU A 131 -20.14 -3.92 -4.43
N GLN A 132 -20.25 -4.70 -5.50
CA GLN A 132 -19.58 -4.37 -6.75
C GLN A 132 -20.03 -2.95 -7.13
N PHE A 133 -19.12 -1.98 -7.04
CA PHE A 133 -19.37 -0.61 -7.44
C PHE A 133 -19.75 -0.62 -8.92
N ASP A 134 -21.05 -0.70 -9.22
CA ASP A 134 -21.55 -0.71 -10.59
C ASP A 134 -21.62 0.73 -11.07
N ILE A 135 -20.48 1.19 -11.58
CA ILE A 135 -20.30 2.51 -12.18
C ILE A 135 -21.37 2.78 -13.23
N LYS A 136 -21.81 1.75 -13.97
CA LYS A 136 -22.82 1.94 -15.02
C LYS A 136 -24.18 2.25 -14.40
N ALA A 137 -24.55 1.56 -13.32
CA ALA A 137 -25.78 1.87 -12.58
C ALA A 137 -25.73 3.28 -11.98
N GLN A 138 -24.61 3.65 -11.33
CA GLN A 138 -24.45 4.97 -10.72
C GLN A 138 -24.42 6.12 -11.74
N LEU A 139 -23.76 5.93 -12.88
CA LEU A 139 -23.77 6.92 -13.97
C LEU A 139 -25.15 7.04 -14.61
N ALA A 140 -25.93 5.95 -14.68
CA ALA A 140 -27.30 6.00 -15.17
C ALA A 140 -28.22 6.77 -14.21
N GLU A 141 -28.12 6.52 -12.90
CA GLU A 141 -28.83 7.30 -11.88
C GLU A 141 -28.45 8.78 -11.91
N LEU A 142 -27.15 9.09 -12.10
CA LEU A 142 -26.69 10.46 -12.26
C LEU A 142 -27.31 11.15 -13.49
N GLU A 143 -27.46 10.44 -14.60
CA GLU A 143 -28.11 10.97 -15.81
C GLU A 143 -29.60 11.26 -15.57
N GLU A 144 -30.31 10.40 -14.83
CA GLU A 144 -31.71 10.62 -14.46
C GLU A 144 -31.90 11.87 -13.59
N MET A 145 -30.93 12.15 -12.72
CA MET A 145 -30.93 13.33 -11.85
C MET A 145 -30.42 14.61 -12.53
N ARG A 146 -29.86 14.51 -13.74
CA ARG A 146 -29.24 15.66 -14.45
C ARG A 146 -30.18 16.86 -14.57
N ALA A 147 -31.47 16.63 -14.80
CA ALA A 147 -32.46 17.71 -14.92
C ALA A 147 -32.73 18.46 -13.60
N GLN A 148 -32.30 17.93 -12.46
CA GLN A 148 -32.49 18.49 -11.12
C GLN A 148 -31.23 19.20 -10.60
N MET A 149 -30.13 19.16 -11.35
CA MET A 149 -28.86 19.79 -11.04
C MET A 149 -28.45 20.74 -12.16
N ASP A 150 -27.59 21.71 -11.85
CA ASP A 150 -26.94 22.51 -12.89
C ASP A 150 -25.87 21.69 -13.63
N GLU A 151 -25.53 22.11 -14.85
CA GLU A 151 -24.60 21.37 -15.71
C GLU A 151 -23.18 21.30 -15.13
N GLU A 152 -22.76 22.31 -14.36
CA GLU A 152 -21.45 22.30 -13.72
C GLU A 152 -21.39 21.23 -12.63
N ALA A 153 -22.38 21.18 -11.74
CA ALA A 153 -22.51 20.15 -10.72
C ALA A 153 -22.59 18.73 -11.31
N TYR A 154 -23.36 18.55 -12.40
CA TYR A 154 -23.43 17.26 -13.11
C TYR A 154 -22.07 16.81 -13.64
N GLN A 155 -21.33 17.68 -14.32
CA GLN A 155 -20.01 17.33 -14.88
C GLN A 155 -18.99 17.02 -13.77
N GLN A 156 -18.99 17.77 -12.67
CA GLN A 156 -18.11 17.50 -11.54
C GLN A 156 -18.41 16.14 -10.89
N MET A 157 -19.70 15.83 -10.66
CA MET A 157 -20.09 14.57 -10.05
C MET A 157 -19.78 13.37 -10.94
N LYS A 158 -19.99 13.51 -12.25
CA LYS A 158 -19.62 12.49 -13.24
C LYS A 158 -18.12 12.22 -13.25
N GLN A 159 -17.31 13.29 -13.29
CA GLN A 159 -15.85 13.16 -13.26
C GLN A 159 -15.36 12.49 -11.97
N ALA A 160 -15.94 12.86 -10.82
CA ALA A 160 -15.59 12.24 -9.55
C ALA A 160 -15.93 10.73 -9.52
N MET A 161 -17.09 10.33 -10.06
CA MET A 161 -17.48 8.93 -10.18
C MET A 161 -16.52 8.13 -11.08
N GLU A 162 -16.19 8.68 -12.26
CA GLU A 162 -15.26 8.05 -13.21
C GLU A 162 -13.82 7.98 -12.66
N ALA A 163 -13.39 9.00 -11.92
CA ALA A 163 -12.08 9.00 -11.26
C ALA A 163 -12.00 7.98 -10.11
N GLY A 164 -13.03 7.91 -9.26
CA GLY A 164 -13.12 6.91 -8.18
C GLY A 164 -13.17 5.48 -8.72
N ALA A 165 -13.91 5.27 -9.80
CA ALA A 165 -13.93 4.02 -10.56
C ALA A 165 -12.54 3.59 -11.04
N ALA A 166 -11.82 4.50 -11.71
CA ALA A 166 -10.48 4.24 -12.20
C ALA A 166 -9.49 3.94 -11.06
N ALA A 167 -9.60 4.66 -9.93
CA ALA A 167 -8.80 4.40 -8.74
C ALA A 167 -9.04 2.99 -8.17
N MET A 168 -10.31 2.59 -8.01
CA MET A 168 -10.68 1.25 -7.53
C MET A 168 -10.20 0.15 -8.47
N GLN A 169 -10.33 0.35 -9.78
CA GLN A 169 -9.83 -0.61 -10.77
C GLN A 169 -8.29 -0.69 -10.75
N GLY A 170 -7.61 0.43 -10.56
CA GLY A 170 -6.16 0.49 -10.37
C GLY A 170 -5.73 -0.33 -9.16
N LEU A 171 -6.38 -0.14 -8.01
CA LEU A 171 -6.15 -0.95 -6.81
C LEU A 171 -6.42 -2.43 -7.06
N ASP A 172 -7.55 -2.78 -7.70
CA ASP A 172 -7.94 -4.17 -7.99
C ASP A 172 -6.94 -4.88 -8.91
N ASN A 173 -6.33 -4.16 -9.85
CA ASN A 173 -5.29 -4.72 -10.70
C ASN A 173 -3.95 -4.85 -9.96
N SER A 174 -3.59 -3.84 -9.17
CA SER A 174 -2.28 -3.77 -8.54
C SER A 174 -2.11 -4.75 -7.38
N TYR A 175 -3.12 -4.95 -6.52
CA TYR A 175 -2.99 -5.88 -5.39
C TYR A 175 -2.84 -7.34 -5.84
N LYS A 176 -3.30 -7.67 -7.05
CA LYS A 176 -3.17 -9.03 -7.61
C LYS A 176 -1.70 -9.42 -7.82
N HIS A 177 -0.82 -8.44 -8.02
CA HIS A 177 0.64 -8.67 -8.11
C HIS A 177 1.27 -8.98 -6.75
N LEU A 178 0.63 -8.62 -5.64
CA LEU A 178 1.15 -8.89 -4.30
C LEU A 178 1.22 -10.41 -4.03
N PRO A 179 2.23 -10.87 -3.26
CA PRO A 179 2.40 -12.29 -2.97
C PRO A 179 1.16 -12.90 -2.30
N VAL A 180 0.78 -14.10 -2.75
CA VAL A 180 -0.30 -14.88 -2.15
C VAL A 180 0.23 -15.64 -0.93
N PRO A 181 -0.42 -15.53 0.25
CA PRO A 181 -0.02 -16.28 1.43
C PRO A 181 -0.33 -17.77 1.25
N THR A 182 0.62 -18.61 1.63
CA THR A 182 0.38 -20.05 1.85
C THR A 182 -0.55 -20.26 3.04
N ASP A 183 -1.14 -21.44 3.20
CA ASP A 183 -2.06 -21.71 4.33
C ASP A 183 -1.38 -21.52 5.69
N SER A 184 -0.11 -21.90 5.82
CA SER A 184 0.68 -21.66 7.04
C SER A 184 0.90 -20.16 7.30
N GLU A 185 1.20 -19.38 6.26
CA GLU A 185 1.36 -17.93 6.38
C GLU A 185 0.03 -17.26 6.75
N LYS A 186 -1.09 -17.68 6.14
CA LYS A 186 -2.44 -17.19 6.50
C LYS A 186 -2.76 -17.44 7.97
N MET A 187 -2.44 -18.63 8.49
CA MET A 187 -2.66 -18.93 9.91
C MET A 187 -1.85 -18.00 10.83
N LEU A 188 -0.61 -17.69 10.47
CA LEU A 188 0.22 -16.76 11.23
C LEU A 188 -0.32 -15.33 11.16
N LEU A 189 -0.69 -14.85 9.97
CA LEU A 189 -1.29 -13.53 9.80
C LEU A 189 -2.59 -13.39 10.61
N ALA A 190 -3.45 -14.41 10.60
CA ALA A 190 -4.68 -14.42 11.40
C ALA A 190 -4.39 -14.44 12.90
N LYS A 191 -3.40 -15.23 13.35
CA LYS A 191 -3.00 -15.32 14.76
C LYS A 191 -2.45 -14.01 15.31
N TYR A 192 -1.69 -13.27 14.49
CA TYR A 192 -0.98 -12.05 14.89
C TYR A 192 -1.61 -10.75 14.36
N ASN A 193 -2.80 -10.83 13.75
CA ASN A 193 -3.43 -9.72 13.03
C ASN A 193 -3.46 -8.43 13.85
N ASP A 194 -3.96 -8.50 15.08
CA ASP A 194 -4.11 -7.31 15.92
C ASP A 194 -2.77 -6.67 16.27
N GLN A 195 -1.70 -7.46 16.45
CA GLN A 195 -0.38 -6.91 16.75
C GLN A 195 0.26 -6.30 15.50
N LEU A 196 0.10 -6.97 14.35
CA LEU A 196 0.66 -6.51 13.08
C LEU A 196 -0.04 -5.26 12.54
N MET A 197 -1.34 -5.12 12.78
CA MET A 197 -2.13 -3.94 12.38
C MET A 197 -1.91 -2.72 13.29
N ASN A 198 -1.30 -2.92 14.47
CA ASN A 198 -0.99 -1.87 15.44
C ASN A 198 0.53 -1.68 15.60
N LEU A 199 1.30 -1.93 14.54
CA LEU A 199 2.71 -1.57 14.48
C LEU A 199 2.80 -0.04 14.37
N GLU A 200 3.32 0.62 15.42
CA GLU A 200 3.48 2.08 15.52
C GLU A 200 4.88 2.54 15.08
#